data_AF-A0AAN8KHW3-F1
#
_entry.id   AF-A0AAN8KHW3-F1
#
_cell.length_a   1.000
_cell.length_b   1.000
_cell.length_c   1.000
_cell.angle_alpha   90.00
_cell.angle_beta   90.00
_cell.angle_gamma   90.00
#
_symmetry.space_group_name_H-M   'P 1'
#
loop_
_entity.id
_entity.type
_entity.pdbx_description
1 polymer ?
#
loop_
_entity_poly.entity_id
_entity_poly.type
_entity_poly.pdbx_seq_one_letter_code
_entity_poly.pdbx_strand_id
1 'polypeptide(L)'
;MVKKYIVYKYCLLQLFHCCPVCTRTWNITKRFKGTLISTVQIWPHCDHIKTWKSQQYVSDTPAGNLHLTAAIAFTGSSIAQTNKILNALKVQIISESTFYSHQKTVQLPTIYWQWKSEQRVIQQYVREPVDLGGDMTADLPGHCAKCEQRSWQ
;
A
#
# COMPACT_ATOMS: atom_id res chain seq x y z
N MET A 1 -2.02 12.19 -8.66
CA MET A 1 -2.30 11.28 -7.51
C MET A 1 -3.77 11.36 -7.14
N VAL A 2 -4.42 10.23 -6.87
CA VAL A 2 -5.84 10.20 -6.44
C VAL A 2 -5.94 10.35 -4.92
N LYS A 3 -6.73 11.33 -4.46
CA LYS A 3 -6.97 11.61 -3.03
C LYS A 3 -7.75 10.45 -2.38
N LYS A 4 -7.43 10.16 -1.11
CA LYS A 4 -8.09 9.13 -0.30
C LYS A 4 -8.62 9.77 0.98
N TYR A 5 -9.76 9.29 1.48
CA TYR A 5 -10.44 9.84 2.63
C TYR A 5 -10.58 8.80 3.74
N ILE A 6 -10.48 9.23 5.00
CA ILE A 6 -10.86 8.43 6.16
C ILE A 6 -12.35 8.64 6.38
N VAL A 7 -13.12 7.55 6.33
CA VAL A 7 -14.59 7.57 6.50
C VAL A 7 -14.95 6.69 7.68
N TYR A 8 -15.82 7.19 8.55
CA TYR A 8 -16.23 6.46 9.74
C TYR A 8 -17.12 5.28 9.35
N LYS A 9 -16.94 4.16 10.02
CA LYS A 9 -17.64 2.90 9.73
C LYS A 9 -19.15 3.08 9.66
N TYR A 10 -19.73 3.83 10.59
CA TYR A 10 -21.18 4.07 10.61
C TYR A 10 -21.66 4.83 9.37
N CYS A 11 -21.01 5.95 9.02
CA CYS A 11 -21.35 6.75 7.84
C CYS A 11 -21.21 5.93 6.54
N LEU A 12 -20.16 5.11 6.43
CA LEU A 12 -19.98 4.24 5.26
C LEU A 12 -21.10 3.21 5.12
N LEU A 13 -21.52 2.60 6.23
CA LEU A 13 -22.52 1.53 6.22
C LEU A 13 -23.94 2.03 5.96
N GLN A 14 -24.24 3.29 6.27
CA GLN A 14 -25.52 3.91 5.91
C GLN A 14 -25.79 3.85 4.40
N LEU A 15 -24.74 3.91 3.57
CA LEU A 15 -24.85 3.81 2.10
C LEU A 15 -25.35 2.45 1.60
N PHE A 16 -25.31 1.43 2.45
CA PHE A 16 -25.69 0.06 2.11
C PHE A 16 -26.93 -0.41 2.88
N HIS A 17 -27.64 0.47 3.60
CA HIS A 17 -28.72 0.01 4.48
C HIS A 17 -29.95 -0.51 3.72
N CYS A 18 -30.24 0.05 2.55
CA CYS A 18 -31.43 -0.27 1.77
C CYS A 18 -31.10 -1.00 0.46
N CYS A 19 -31.98 -1.90 0.03
CA CYS A 19 -31.88 -2.53 -1.28
C CYS A 19 -32.15 -1.49 -2.38
N PRO A 20 -31.32 -1.38 -3.42
CA PRO A 20 -31.59 -0.49 -4.54
C PRO A 20 -32.80 -0.90 -5.38
N VAL A 21 -33.28 -2.15 -5.23
CA VAL A 21 -34.41 -2.70 -6.00
C VAL A 21 -35.71 -2.62 -5.21
N CYS A 22 -35.73 -3.18 -4.00
CA CYS A 22 -36.97 -3.35 -3.23
C CYS A 22 -37.09 -2.44 -2.00
N THR A 23 -36.13 -1.52 -1.81
CA THR A 23 -36.06 -0.51 -0.72
C THR A 23 -36.13 -1.03 0.72
N ARG A 24 -36.23 -2.35 0.93
CA ARG A 24 -36.21 -2.98 2.25
C ARG A 24 -34.83 -2.84 2.87
N THR A 25 -34.79 -2.86 4.20
CA THR A 25 -33.56 -2.86 4.98
C THR A 25 -33.04 -4.29 5.15
N TRP A 26 -31.72 -4.45 5.25
CA TRP A 26 -31.10 -5.76 5.46
C TRP A 26 -29.78 -5.67 6.23
N ASN A 27 -29.40 -6.83 6.77
CA ASN A 27 -28.14 -7.00 7.49
C ASN A 27 -26.94 -7.09 6.54
N ILE A 28 -26.02 -6.13 6.68
CA ILE A 28 -24.80 -6.06 5.87
C ILE A 28 -23.74 -6.99 6.45
N THR A 29 -23.31 -7.99 5.68
CA THR A 29 -22.13 -8.80 6.01
C THR A 29 -20.87 -8.05 5.61
N LYS A 30 -19.96 -7.85 6.56
CA LYS A 30 -18.73 -7.06 6.39
C LYS A 30 -17.53 -7.99 6.46
N ARG A 31 -16.55 -7.78 5.59
CA ARG A 31 -15.24 -8.45 5.65
C ARG A 31 -14.12 -7.43 5.60
N PHE A 32 -13.01 -7.75 6.25
CA PHE A 32 -11.83 -6.90 6.32
C PHE A 32 -10.60 -7.68 5.85
N LYS A 33 -9.70 -7.04 5.09
CA LYS A 33 -8.38 -7.58 4.70
C LYS A 33 -7.35 -6.45 4.72
N GLY A 34 -6.65 -6.28 5.85
CA GLY A 34 -5.80 -5.10 6.07
C GLY A 34 -6.64 -3.82 5.97
N THR A 35 -6.23 -2.89 5.11
CA THR A 35 -6.95 -1.61 4.87
C THR A 35 -8.27 -1.76 4.10
N LEU A 36 -8.56 -2.94 3.54
CA LEU A 36 -9.81 -3.18 2.79
C LEU A 36 -10.98 -3.40 3.73
N ILE A 37 -12.09 -2.72 3.44
CA ILE A 37 -13.43 -3.14 3.84
C ILE A 37 -14.21 -3.57 2.60
N SER A 38 -14.88 -4.71 2.70
CA SER A 38 -15.84 -5.17 1.71
C SER A 38 -17.16 -5.53 2.35
N THR A 39 -18.23 -5.37 1.60
CA THR A 39 -19.58 -5.70 2.02
C THR A 39 -20.20 -6.64 1.01
N VAL A 40 -20.83 -7.70 1.50
CA VAL A 40 -21.64 -8.61 0.69
C VAL A 40 -23.06 -8.56 1.22
N GLN A 41 -23.99 -8.29 0.32
CA GLN A 41 -25.41 -8.20 0.61
C GLN A 41 -26.14 -9.20 -0.27
N ILE A 42 -26.94 -10.06 0.35
CA ILE A 42 -27.76 -11.07 -0.33
C ILE A 42 -29.19 -10.78 0.12
N TRP A 43 -30.05 -10.45 -0.83
CA TRP A 43 -31.42 -10.03 -0.56
C TRP A 43 -32.40 -11.15 -0.93
N PRO A 44 -32.94 -11.92 0.02
CA PRO A 44 -33.75 -13.10 -0.27
C PRO A 44 -35.12 -12.77 -0.89
N HIS A 45 -35.56 -11.52 -0.84
CA HIS A 45 -36.87 -11.11 -1.35
C HIS A 45 -36.86 -10.69 -2.83
N CYS A 46 -35.69 -10.45 -3.42
CA CYS A 46 -35.57 -9.97 -4.79
C CYS A 46 -34.36 -10.57 -5.54
N ASP A 47 -33.76 -11.61 -4.97
CA ASP A 47 -32.56 -12.31 -5.46
C ASP A 47 -31.39 -11.39 -5.85
N HIS A 48 -31.39 -10.18 -5.31
CA HIS A 48 -30.32 -9.22 -5.58
C HIS A 48 -29.10 -9.57 -4.74
N ILE A 49 -27.93 -9.59 -5.39
CA ILE A 49 -26.64 -9.75 -4.71
C ILE A 49 -25.78 -8.54 -5.05
N LYS A 50 -25.30 -7.86 -4.02
CA LYS A 50 -24.39 -6.72 -4.16
C LYS A 50 -23.12 -6.97 -3.38
N THR A 51 -22.00 -6.96 -4.10
CA THR A 51 -20.66 -6.95 -3.50
C THR A 51 -20.03 -5.60 -3.73
N TRP A 52 -19.54 -4.97 -2.67
CA TRP A 52 -18.81 -3.72 -2.73
C TRP A 52 -17.47 -3.84 -2.00
N LYS A 53 -16.46 -3.14 -2.51
CA LYS A 53 -15.10 -3.10 -1.98
C LYS A 53 -14.65 -1.65 -1.91
N SER A 54 -14.00 -1.24 -0.83
CA SER A 54 -13.48 0.14 -0.70
C SER A 54 -12.33 0.47 -1.65
N GLN A 55 -11.73 -0.56 -2.24
CA GLN A 55 -10.58 -0.43 -3.12
C GLN A 55 -10.46 -1.65 -4.03
N GLN A 56 -9.76 -1.45 -5.15
CA GLN A 56 -9.39 -2.52 -6.06
C GLN A 56 -8.29 -3.42 -5.47
N TYR A 57 -8.15 -4.58 -6.10
CA TYR A 57 -7.04 -5.49 -5.85
C TYR A 57 -5.96 -5.29 -6.90
N VAL A 58 -4.70 -5.43 -6.49
CA VAL A 58 -3.56 -5.58 -7.37
C VAL A 58 -3.08 -7.01 -7.17
N SER A 59 -3.31 -7.87 -8.17
CA SER A 59 -3.25 -9.33 -7.99
C SER A 59 -4.20 -9.77 -6.85
N ASP A 60 -3.71 -10.50 -5.83
CA ASP A 60 -4.52 -10.89 -4.65
C ASP A 60 -4.40 -9.90 -3.45
N THR A 61 -3.72 -8.77 -3.64
CA THR A 61 -3.48 -7.81 -2.54
C THR A 61 -4.34 -6.57 -2.69
N PRO A 62 -5.09 -6.14 -1.65
CA PRO A 62 -5.78 -4.87 -1.68
C PRO A 62 -4.82 -3.71 -1.94
N ALA A 63 -5.15 -2.82 -2.89
CA ALA A 63 -4.24 -1.79 -3.36
C ALA A 63 -3.72 -0.88 -2.23
N GLY A 64 -4.56 -0.51 -1.27
CA GLY A 64 -4.19 0.29 -0.11
C GLY A 64 -3.18 -0.37 0.83
N ASN A 65 -3.12 -1.70 0.87
CA ASN A 65 -2.09 -2.40 1.63
C ASN A 65 -0.72 -2.16 0.99
N LEU A 66 -0.63 -2.24 -0.34
CA LEU A 66 0.61 -1.94 -1.08
C LEU A 66 0.96 -0.46 -0.98
N HIS A 67 -0.02 0.44 -1.10
CA HIS A 67 0.20 1.87 -0.96
C HIS A 67 0.71 2.23 0.44
N LEU A 68 0.17 1.64 1.50
CA LEU A 68 0.63 1.90 2.87
C LEU A 68 2.04 1.37 3.08
N THR A 69 2.35 0.16 2.61
CA THR A 69 3.72 -0.39 2.65
C THR A 69 4.70 0.53 1.91
N ALA A 70 4.38 0.90 0.67
CA ALA A 70 5.22 1.77 -0.14
C ALA A 70 5.42 3.16 0.50
N ALA A 71 4.34 3.76 1.02
CA ALA A 71 4.42 5.07 1.68
C ALA A 71 5.38 5.05 2.86
N ILE A 72 5.22 4.09 3.79
CA ILE A 72 6.09 3.96 4.97
C ILE A 72 7.55 3.80 4.57
N ALA A 73 7.83 2.93 3.60
CA ALA A 73 9.19 2.65 3.16
C ALA A 73 9.82 3.82 2.40
N PHE A 74 9.07 4.51 1.53
CA PHE A 74 9.60 5.65 0.78
C PHE A 74 9.80 6.90 1.64
N THR A 75 9.06 7.06 2.73
CA THR A 75 9.25 8.16 3.68
C THR A 75 10.21 7.82 4.82
N GLY A 76 10.86 6.65 4.79
CA GLY A 76 11.75 6.19 5.87
C GLY A 76 11.06 6.09 7.24
N SER A 77 9.74 5.94 7.26
CA SER A 77 8.95 5.95 8.49
C SER A 77 8.95 4.58 9.19
N SER A 78 8.79 4.59 10.51
CA SER A 78 8.66 3.34 11.28
C SER A 78 7.26 2.74 11.13
N ILE A 79 7.17 1.47 10.72
CA ILE A 79 5.90 0.73 10.73
C ILE A 79 5.31 0.64 12.15
N ALA A 80 6.14 0.43 13.16
CA ALA A 80 5.69 0.34 14.55
C ALA A 80 5.07 1.67 15.03
N GLN A 81 5.71 2.81 14.71
CA GLN A 81 5.17 4.13 15.05
C GLN A 81 3.89 4.42 14.26
N THR A 82 3.87 4.09 12.96
CA THR A 82 2.70 4.27 12.10
C THR A 82 1.52 3.46 12.62
N ASN A 83 1.75 2.20 12.99
CA ASN A 83 0.74 1.34 13.60
C ASN A 83 0.23 1.90 14.91
N LYS A 84 1.11 2.40 15.80
CA LYS A 84 0.69 3.03 17.07
C LYS A 84 -0.28 4.18 16.83
N ILE A 85 0.05 5.09 15.91
CA ILE A 85 -0.78 6.27 15.59
C ILE A 85 -2.13 5.83 14.99
N LEU A 86 -2.11 4.98 13.96
CA LEU A 86 -3.33 4.58 13.26
C LEU A 86 -4.24 3.70 14.15
N ASN A 87 -3.66 2.86 15.00
CA ASN A 87 -4.43 2.09 15.99
C ASN A 87 -5.04 2.98 17.08
N ALA A 88 -4.34 4.04 17.51
CA ALA A 88 -4.91 5.02 18.43
C ALA A 88 -6.12 5.74 17.81
N LEU A 89 -6.05 6.06 16.51
CA LEU A 89 -7.16 6.59 15.71
C LEU A 89 -8.22 5.54 15.34
N LYS A 90 -8.03 4.26 15.72
CA LYS A 90 -8.90 3.13 15.36
C LYS A 90 -9.07 2.93 13.84
N VAL A 91 -8.05 3.30 13.07
CA VAL A 91 -8.00 3.07 11.61
C VAL A 91 -7.55 1.64 11.35
N GLN A 92 -8.34 0.90 10.55
CA GLN A 92 -8.00 -0.46 10.18
C GLN A 92 -6.84 -0.48 9.16
N ILE A 93 -5.77 -1.20 9.49
CA ILE A 93 -4.55 -1.28 8.70
C ILE A 93 -4.00 -2.71 8.59
N ILE A 94 -2.87 -2.86 7.89
CA ILE A 94 -2.11 -4.12 7.80
C ILE A 94 -1.29 -4.37 9.08
N SER A 95 -0.97 -5.63 9.35
CA SER A 95 -0.01 -5.99 10.42
C SER A 95 1.43 -5.71 10.01
N GLU A 96 2.34 -5.64 10.99
CA GLU A 96 3.79 -5.54 10.73
C GLU A 96 4.30 -6.72 9.90
N SER A 97 3.84 -7.93 10.20
CA SER A 97 4.18 -9.13 9.42
C SER A 97 3.75 -9.01 7.95
N THR A 98 2.56 -8.45 7.70
CA THR A 98 2.06 -8.20 6.35
C THR A 98 2.90 -7.12 5.66
N PHE A 99 3.29 -6.08 6.38
CA PHE A 99 4.18 -5.03 5.87
C PHE A 99 5.51 -5.60 5.39
N TYR A 100 6.22 -6.35 6.23
CA TYR A 100 7.51 -6.94 5.86
C TYR A 100 7.38 -7.97 4.73
N SER A 101 6.28 -8.73 4.71
CA SER A 101 5.98 -9.64 3.60
C SER A 101 5.82 -8.88 2.28
N HIS A 102 5.02 -7.81 2.24
CA HIS A 102 4.89 -6.98 1.04
C HIS A 102 6.20 -6.30 0.64
N GLN A 103 6.99 -5.84 1.61
CA GLN A 103 8.27 -5.22 1.32
C GLN A 103 9.20 -6.21 0.60
N LYS A 104 9.28 -7.45 1.10
CA LYS A 104 10.10 -8.52 0.53
C LYS A 104 9.60 -9.02 -0.82
N THR A 105 8.29 -9.21 -0.97
CA THR A 105 7.71 -9.92 -2.13
C THR A 105 7.28 -9.00 -3.27
N VAL A 106 6.98 -7.73 -2.98
CA VAL A 106 6.46 -6.79 -3.98
C VAL A 106 7.39 -5.59 -4.12
N GLN A 107 7.66 -4.89 -3.03
CA GLN A 107 8.32 -3.59 -3.11
C GLN A 107 9.79 -3.69 -3.54
N LEU A 108 10.61 -4.48 -2.84
CA LEU A 108 12.03 -4.62 -3.16
C LEU A 108 12.25 -5.19 -4.57
N PRO A 109 11.54 -6.25 -5.01
CA PRO A 109 11.63 -6.71 -6.40
C PRO A 109 11.25 -5.65 -7.43
N THR A 110 10.23 -4.83 -7.15
CA THR A 110 9.79 -3.77 -8.07
C THR A 110 10.84 -2.66 -8.17
N ILE A 111 11.42 -2.25 -7.04
CA ILE A 111 12.52 -1.27 -7.01
C ILE A 111 13.72 -1.80 -7.78
N TYR A 112 14.11 -3.05 -7.53
CA TYR A 112 15.23 -3.68 -8.23
C TYR A 112 14.98 -3.79 -9.74
N TRP A 113 13.76 -4.17 -10.14
CA TRP A 113 13.37 -4.23 -11.55
C TRP A 113 13.43 -2.86 -12.22
N GLN A 114 12.90 -1.83 -11.57
CA GLN A 114 12.93 -0.45 -12.06
C GLN A 114 14.37 0.05 -12.20
N TRP A 115 15.20 -0.14 -11.16
CA TRP A 115 16.62 0.18 -11.20
C TRP A 115 17.32 -0.53 -12.36
N LYS A 116 17.15 -1.85 -12.53
CA LYS A 116 17.71 -2.60 -13.67
C LYS A 116 17.21 -2.10 -15.02
N SER A 117 15.97 -1.60 -15.10
CA SER A 117 15.44 -1.02 -16.33
C SER A 117 16.15 0.29 -16.66
N GLU A 118 16.36 1.15 -15.67
CA GLU A 118 17.08 2.42 -15.81
C GLU A 118 18.57 2.20 -16.16
N GLN A 119 19.23 1.22 -15.52
CA GLN A 119 20.59 0.81 -15.88
C GLN A 119 20.70 0.46 -17.36
N ARG A 120 19.76 -0.36 -17.88
CA ARG A 120 19.76 -0.79 -19.28
C ARG A 120 19.63 0.36 -20.26
N VAL A 121 18.86 1.40 -19.92
CA VAL A 121 18.73 2.59 -20.76
C VAL A 121 20.05 3.35 -20.81
N ILE A 122 20.69 3.56 -19.66
CA ILE A 122 21.90 4.39 -19.57
C ILE A 122 23.11 3.67 -20.17
N GLN A 123 23.20 2.35 -20.03
CA GLN A 123 24.23 1.54 -20.69
C GLN A 123 24.25 1.68 -22.22
N GLN A 124 23.15 2.12 -22.86
CA GLN A 124 23.15 2.42 -24.29
C GLN A 124 23.96 3.66 -24.67
N TYR A 125 24.18 4.57 -23.72
CA TYR A 125 24.84 5.86 -23.94
C TYR A 125 26.27 5.92 -23.38
N VAL A 126 26.66 4.96 -22.53
CA VAL A 126 28.00 4.90 -21.92
C VAL A 126 28.87 3.92 -22.70
N ARG A 127 30.07 4.35 -23.08
CA ARG A 127 31.03 3.53 -23.85
C ARG A 127 31.77 2.49 -23.01
N GLU A 128 31.76 2.67 -21.70
CA GLU A 128 32.46 1.85 -20.72
C GLU A 128 31.45 1.22 -19.73
N PRO A 129 31.75 0.03 -19.18
CA PRO A 129 30.89 -0.62 -18.21
C PRO A 129 30.89 0.17 -16.89
N VAL A 130 29.81 0.91 -16.64
CA VAL A 130 29.59 1.66 -15.40
C VAL A 130 28.30 1.18 -14.76
N ASP A 131 28.35 0.86 -13.46
CA ASP A 131 27.16 0.65 -12.64
C ASP A 131 26.72 1.98 -12.03
N LEU A 132 25.47 2.39 -12.24
CA LEU A 132 24.97 3.60 -11.58
C LEU A 132 24.61 3.25 -10.14
N GLY A 133 25.48 3.66 -9.23
CA GLY A 133 25.15 3.77 -7.82
C GLY A 133 24.19 4.93 -7.62
N GLY A 134 23.04 4.66 -6.99
CA GLY A 134 22.22 5.73 -6.44
C GLY A 134 22.89 6.25 -5.19
N ASP A 135 23.03 7.58 -5.06
CA ASP A 135 23.37 8.20 -3.79
C ASP A 135 22.14 8.17 -2.88
N MET A 136 21.79 6.97 -2.41
CA MET A 136 20.80 6.81 -1.35
C MET A 136 21.50 7.00 -0.01
N THR A 137 21.92 8.24 0.25
CA THR A 137 22.36 8.65 1.58
C THR A 137 21.13 8.66 2.48
N ALA A 138 21.04 7.69 3.39
CA ALA A 138 20.18 7.82 4.56
C ALA A 138 20.87 8.80 5.50
N ASP A 139 20.71 10.10 5.24
CA ASP A 139 21.20 11.15 6.14
C ASP A 139 20.44 11.04 7.47
N LEU A 140 21.05 10.33 8.42
CA LEU A 140 20.65 10.43 9.83
C LEU A 140 20.92 11.88 10.27
N PRO A 141 20.01 12.54 11.01
CA PRO A 141 20.25 13.89 11.50
C PRO A 141 21.50 13.88 12.40
N GLY A 142 22.59 14.48 11.94
CA GLY A 142 23.83 14.63 12.72
C GLY A 142 25.09 13.93 12.17
N HIS A 143 25.02 13.19 11.06
CA HIS A 143 26.23 12.62 10.45
C HIS A 143 26.28 12.87 8.94
N CYS A 144 27.16 13.78 8.49
CA CYS A 144 27.55 13.87 7.09
C CYS A 144 28.42 12.65 6.73
N ALA A 145 28.04 11.92 5.68
CA ALA A 145 28.84 10.82 5.17
C ALA A 145 30.20 11.32 4.64
N LYS A 146 31.28 10.65 5.05
CA LYS A 146 32.63 10.87 4.52
C LYS A 146 32.73 10.06 3.23
N CYS A 147 32.89 10.70 2.08
CA CYS A 147 33.15 10.00 0.82
C CYS A 147 34.55 9.36 0.89
N GLU A 148 34.62 8.06 1.13
CA GLU A 148 35.87 7.31 1.04
C GLU A 148 36.09 6.89 -0.41
N GLN A 149 36.89 7.68 -1.13
CA GLN A 149 37.40 7.31 -2.46
C GLN A 149 38.36 6.13 -2.29
N ARG A 150 37.89 4.91 -2.53
CA ARG A 150 38.79 3.78 -2.81
C ARG A 150 39.06 3.73 -4.30
N SER A 151 40.23 4.23 -4.68
CA SER A 151 40.87 3.93 -5.95
C SER A 151 41.21 2.44 -6.00
N TRP A 152 40.61 1.70 -6.93
CA TRP A 152 41.09 0.38 -7.29
C TRP A 152 42.25 0.56 -8.27
N GLN A 153 43.47 0.31 -7.79
CA GLN A 153 44.62 -0.08 -8.62
C GLN A 153 44.72 -1.60 -8.63
#